data_AF-A0AA88DIS5-F1
#
_entry.id   AF-A0AA88DIS5-F1
#
_cell.length_a   1.000
_cell.length_b   1.000
_cell.length_c   1.000
_cell.angle_alpha   90.00
_cell.angle_beta   90.00
_cell.angle_gamma   90.00
#
_symmetry.space_group_name_H-M   'P 1'
#
loop_
_entity.id
_entity.type
_entity.pdbx_description
1 polymer ?
#
loop_
_entity_poly.entity_id
_entity_poly.type
_entity_poly.pdbx_seq_one_letter_code
_entity_poly.pdbx_strand_id
1 'polypeptide(L)'
;MRLTDHSELGDALWFEVGEDLDRFSTNELCLITDIKCIWSTYLASAVDNQLMRRYFSTLRAVSREHLELQLSNVKFDNDDDVVMLGLLYMIFCIPLANANSVNIDPKYFALANNLEEFNAFSWGVLSWKATRAATCNAVENRLSLKRIPLKKADKVHYSIAGFPHALLAYAYESIPTIVGKFTTKYVEVIPRMLSWTSTDNVKFNAVMSALTAVDKKRPKCFVMMPTNEELK
;
A
#
# COMPACT_ATOMS: atom_id res chain seq x y z
N MET A 1 15.22 13.21 -1.29
CA MET A 1 14.07 12.62 -0.57
C MET A 1 14.57 11.99 0.71
N ARG A 2 14.23 12.60 1.85
CA ARG A 2 14.52 12.12 3.19
C ARG A 2 13.23 12.16 4.00
N LEU A 3 12.88 11.05 4.66
CA LEU A 3 11.76 11.06 5.61
C LEU A 3 12.15 11.88 6.85
N THR A 4 11.30 12.81 7.25
CA THR A 4 11.49 13.67 8.43
C THR A 4 10.30 13.56 9.38
N ASP A 5 10.56 13.83 10.66
CA ASP A 5 9.50 13.90 11.66
C ASP A 5 8.91 15.31 11.63
N HIS A 6 7.67 15.39 11.15
CA HIS A 6 6.81 16.55 11.25
C HIS A 6 5.44 16.14 11.80
N SER A 7 5.43 15.29 12.82
CA SER A 7 4.21 14.83 13.47
C SER A 7 3.32 15.98 13.99
N GLU A 8 3.90 17.16 14.23
CA GLU A 8 3.20 18.40 14.55
C GLU A 8 2.32 18.93 13.41
N LEU A 9 2.62 18.58 12.15
CA LEU A 9 1.89 19.03 10.97
C LEU A 9 0.75 18.07 10.57
N GLY A 10 0.58 16.96 11.29
CA GLY A 10 -0.51 16.00 11.12
C GLY A 10 -0.06 14.58 10.76
N ASP A 11 -1.02 13.65 10.70
CA ASP A 11 -0.77 12.22 10.43
C ASP A 11 -0.42 11.99 8.95
N ALA A 12 0.88 12.03 8.65
CA ALA A 12 1.43 11.79 7.34
C ALA A 12 2.89 11.33 7.39
N LEU A 13 3.39 10.87 6.24
CA LEU A 13 4.81 10.70 5.97
C LEU A 13 5.32 11.98 5.29
N TRP A 14 6.28 12.64 5.93
CA TRP A 14 6.83 13.91 5.47
C TRP A 14 8.21 13.71 4.84
N PHE A 15 8.42 14.28 3.66
CA PHE A 15 9.60 14.07 2.85
C PHE A 15 10.25 15.38 2.45
N GLU A 16 11.53 15.55 2.80
CA GLU A 16 12.38 16.60 2.26
C GLU A 16 12.92 16.18 0.88
N VAL A 17 12.55 16.91 -0.16
CA VAL A 17 13.01 16.69 -1.53
C VAL A 17 13.63 17.99 -2.04
N GLY A 18 14.96 18.06 -2.03
CA GLY A 18 15.64 19.32 -2.30
C GLY A 18 15.40 20.29 -1.15
N GLU A 19 14.74 21.42 -1.42
CA GLU A 19 14.32 22.42 -0.42
C GLU A 19 12.82 22.37 -0.13
N ASP A 20 12.07 21.53 -0.85
CA ASP A 20 10.63 21.39 -0.67
C ASP A 20 10.34 20.31 0.37
N LEU A 21 9.36 20.60 1.23
CA LEU A 21 8.75 19.63 2.13
C LEU A 21 7.45 19.15 1.49
N ASP A 22 7.36 17.86 1.21
CA ASP A 22 6.18 17.22 0.63
C ASP A 22 5.62 16.15 1.58
N ARG A 23 4.36 15.77 1.37
CA ARG A 23 3.59 14.93 2.28
C ARG A 23 2.85 13.82 1.54
N PHE A 24 2.96 12.61 2.05
CA PHE A 24 2.10 11.49 1.69
C PHE A 24 1.26 11.09 2.91
N SER A 25 -0.06 11.21 2.82
CA SER A 25 -1.01 10.87 3.87
C SER A 25 -2.06 9.88 3.35
N THR A 26 -3.05 9.58 4.19
CA THR A 26 -4.25 8.84 3.78
C THR A 26 -4.87 9.43 2.51
N ASN A 27 -4.94 10.76 2.38
CA ASN A 27 -5.61 11.41 1.25
C ASN A 27 -4.97 11.07 -0.08
N GLU A 28 -3.64 11.20 -0.17
CA GLU A 28 -2.88 10.88 -1.37
C GLU A 28 -2.95 9.37 -1.65
N LEU A 29 -2.96 8.52 -0.62
CA LEU A 29 -3.19 7.07 -0.79
C LEU A 29 -4.57 6.79 -1.42
N CYS A 30 -5.66 7.39 -0.93
CA CYS A 30 -6.99 7.17 -1.51
C CYS A 30 -7.05 7.68 -2.94
N LEU A 31 -6.50 8.86 -3.19
CA LEU A 31 -6.52 9.47 -4.52
C LEU A 31 -5.77 8.62 -5.54
N ILE A 32 -4.62 8.07 -5.15
CA ILE A 32 -3.81 7.23 -6.03
C ILE A 32 -4.46 5.88 -6.27
N THR A 33 -5.13 5.34 -5.25
CA THR A 33 -5.59 3.95 -5.26
C THR A 33 -7.06 3.76 -5.60
N ASP A 34 -7.86 4.82 -5.49
CA ASP A 34 -9.33 4.82 -5.49
C ASP A 34 -9.95 3.87 -4.44
N ILE A 35 -9.14 3.37 -3.49
CA ILE A 35 -9.63 2.60 -2.36
C ILE A 35 -10.28 3.56 -1.37
N LYS A 36 -11.47 3.18 -0.87
CA LYS A 36 -12.17 3.98 0.15
C LYS A 36 -11.34 4.09 1.42
N CYS A 37 -11.08 5.33 1.85
CA CYS A 37 -10.51 5.62 3.17
C CYS A 37 -11.39 6.54 4.01
N ILE A 38 -12.61 6.80 3.57
CA ILE A 38 -13.62 7.53 4.32
C ILE A 38 -14.24 6.51 5.28
N TRP A 39 -14.71 6.95 6.45
CA TRP A 39 -15.45 6.16 7.45
C TRP A 39 -14.61 5.36 8.46
N SER A 40 -15.33 4.66 9.33
CA SER A 40 -14.77 3.85 10.41
C SER A 40 -14.30 2.50 9.90
N THR A 41 -13.18 2.02 10.44
CA THR A 41 -12.71 0.63 10.26
C THR A 41 -13.40 -0.34 11.22
N TYR A 42 -14.43 0.12 11.93
CA TYR A 42 -15.18 -0.70 12.86
C TYR A 42 -16.02 -1.73 12.11
N LEU A 43 -15.85 -3.00 12.49
CA LEU A 43 -16.70 -4.09 12.09
C LEU A 43 -17.53 -4.54 13.29
N ALA A 44 -18.85 -4.52 13.11
CA ALA A 44 -19.79 -5.13 14.04
C ALA A 44 -19.44 -6.62 14.22
N SER A 45 -19.90 -7.21 15.33
CA SER A 45 -19.68 -8.64 15.58
C SER A 45 -20.19 -9.46 14.41
N ALA A 46 -19.38 -10.42 13.94
CA ALA A 46 -19.74 -11.29 12.82
C ALA A 46 -20.97 -12.13 13.20
N VAL A 47 -22.14 -11.75 12.70
CA VAL A 47 -23.40 -12.47 12.97
C VAL A 47 -23.47 -13.73 12.12
N ASP A 48 -22.86 -13.72 10.92
CA ASP A 48 -22.85 -14.87 10.02
C ASP A 48 -21.57 -14.97 9.17
N ASN A 49 -20.77 -16.03 9.40
CA ASN A 49 -19.56 -16.34 8.62
C ASN A 49 -19.78 -17.55 7.70
N GLN A 50 -20.62 -17.40 6.68
CA GLN A 50 -20.95 -18.49 5.74
C GLN A 50 -19.70 -19.03 5.03
N LEU A 51 -18.86 -18.15 4.49
CA LEU A 51 -17.60 -18.53 3.82
C LEU A 51 -16.71 -19.38 4.73
N MET A 52 -16.57 -19.00 6.01
CA MET A 52 -15.77 -19.80 6.95
C MET A 52 -16.39 -21.17 7.22
N ARG A 53 -17.72 -21.25 7.38
CA ARG A 53 -18.38 -22.56 7.60
C ARG A 53 -18.30 -23.48 6.39
N ARG A 54 -18.39 -22.94 5.17
CA ARG A 54 -18.33 -23.73 3.94
C ARG A 54 -16.92 -24.23 3.64
N TYR A 55 -15.93 -23.35 3.73
CA TYR A 55 -14.58 -23.64 3.21
C TYR A 55 -13.52 -23.86 4.29
N PHE A 56 -13.79 -23.47 5.53
CA PHE A 56 -12.78 -23.46 6.60
C PHE A 56 -13.29 -24.03 7.94
N SER A 57 -14.33 -24.86 7.92
CA SER A 57 -14.99 -25.38 9.14
C SER A 57 -14.10 -26.22 10.05
N THR A 58 -13.05 -26.85 9.49
CA THR A 58 -12.10 -27.66 10.25
C THR A 58 -10.99 -26.83 10.89
N LEU A 59 -10.87 -25.55 10.53
CA LEU A 59 -9.80 -24.67 10.99
C LEU A 59 -10.24 -23.82 12.17
N ARG A 60 -9.38 -23.73 13.18
CA ARG A 60 -9.60 -22.82 14.33
C ARG A 60 -9.39 -21.35 13.95
N ALA A 61 -8.50 -21.09 13.00
CA ALA A 61 -8.20 -19.77 12.48
C ALA A 61 -7.77 -19.91 11.02
N VAL A 62 -8.08 -18.90 10.21
CA VAL A 62 -7.76 -18.89 8.78
C VAL A 62 -6.71 -17.83 8.54
N SER A 63 -5.58 -18.24 7.96
CA SER A 63 -4.51 -17.33 7.52
C SER A 63 -4.60 -17.08 6.02
N ARG A 64 -3.77 -16.15 5.52
CA ARG A 64 -3.68 -15.91 4.07
C ARG A 64 -3.18 -17.12 3.29
N GLU A 65 -2.30 -17.92 3.88
CA GLU A 65 -1.86 -19.20 3.30
C GLU A 65 -3.04 -20.18 3.12
N HIS A 66 -3.95 -20.26 4.10
CA HIS A 66 -5.14 -21.09 3.96
C HIS A 66 -6.07 -20.58 2.85
N LEU A 67 -6.23 -19.26 2.70
CA LEU A 67 -6.97 -18.67 1.57
C LEU A 67 -6.33 -19.04 0.22
N GLU A 68 -5.01 -18.92 0.11
CA GLU A 68 -4.26 -19.24 -1.10
C GLU A 68 -4.43 -20.71 -1.50
N LEU A 69 -4.28 -21.61 -0.53
CA LEU A 69 -4.48 -23.05 -0.73
C LEU A 69 -5.92 -23.36 -1.16
N GLN A 70 -6.91 -22.69 -0.56
CA GLN A 70 -8.31 -22.88 -0.91
C GLN A 70 -8.60 -22.41 -2.35
N LEU A 71 -8.11 -21.23 -2.73
CA LEU A 71 -8.28 -20.67 -4.08
C LEU A 71 -7.55 -21.49 -5.15
N SER A 72 -6.45 -22.16 -4.79
CA SER A 72 -5.61 -22.90 -5.75
C SER A 72 -6.05 -24.35 -5.97
N ASN A 73 -6.63 -25.01 -4.97
CA ASN A 73 -6.74 -26.48 -4.96
C ASN A 73 -8.17 -27.02 -4.87
N VAL A 74 -9.18 -26.18 -4.71
CA VAL A 74 -10.56 -26.63 -4.42
C VAL A 74 -11.51 -26.22 -5.52
N LYS A 75 -12.42 -27.14 -5.89
CA LYS A 75 -13.61 -26.81 -6.68
C LYS A 75 -14.58 -26.06 -5.78
N PHE A 76 -14.88 -24.83 -6.16
CA PHE A 76 -15.93 -24.07 -5.51
C PHE A 76 -17.28 -24.50 -6.04
N ASP A 77 -18.26 -24.60 -5.14
CA ASP A 77 -19.64 -24.92 -5.51
C ASP A 77 -20.39 -23.69 -6.03
N ASN A 78 -19.86 -22.49 -5.75
CA ASN A 78 -20.45 -21.20 -6.10
C ASN A 78 -19.38 -20.22 -6.60
N ASP A 79 -19.56 -19.66 -7.79
CA ASP A 79 -18.67 -18.68 -8.39
C ASP A 79 -18.62 -17.38 -7.57
N ASP A 80 -19.72 -16.98 -6.93
CA ASP A 80 -19.74 -15.77 -6.09
C ASP A 80 -18.80 -15.93 -4.88
N ASP A 81 -18.74 -17.12 -4.29
CA ASP A 81 -17.87 -17.40 -3.14
C ASP A 81 -16.38 -17.30 -3.57
N VAL A 82 -16.05 -17.70 -4.80
CA VAL A 82 -14.71 -17.53 -5.38
C VAL A 82 -14.35 -16.06 -5.46
N VAL A 83 -15.27 -15.23 -5.98
CA VAL A 83 -15.06 -13.79 -6.12
C VAL A 83 -14.86 -13.15 -4.74
N MET A 84 -15.70 -13.48 -3.76
CA MET A 84 -15.60 -12.94 -2.40
C MET A 84 -14.28 -13.31 -1.73
N LEU A 85 -13.86 -14.57 -1.80
CA LEU A 85 -12.60 -15.04 -1.22
C LEU A 85 -11.38 -14.52 -1.99
N GLY A 86 -11.48 -14.39 -3.31
CA GLY A 86 -10.45 -13.81 -4.17
C GLY A 86 -10.22 -12.33 -3.85
N LEU A 87 -11.29 -11.54 -3.71
CA LEU A 87 -11.21 -10.14 -3.30
C LEU A 87 -10.60 -9.99 -1.91
N LEU A 88 -11.04 -10.83 -0.96
CA LEU A 88 -10.46 -10.87 0.38
C LEU A 88 -8.95 -11.17 0.31
N TYR A 89 -8.56 -12.21 -0.43
CA TYR A 89 -7.15 -12.56 -0.63
C TYR A 89 -6.34 -11.39 -1.21
N MET A 90 -6.86 -10.72 -2.24
CA MET A 90 -6.21 -9.57 -2.88
C MET A 90 -6.00 -8.40 -1.91
N ILE A 91 -6.98 -8.08 -1.06
CA ILE A 91 -6.87 -7.04 -0.03
C ILE A 91 -5.77 -7.37 0.99
N PHE A 92 -5.65 -8.63 1.40
CA PHE A 92 -4.62 -9.05 2.35
C PHE A 92 -3.23 -9.20 1.71
N CYS A 93 -3.17 -9.50 0.41
CA CYS A 93 -1.93 -9.59 -0.36
C CYS A 93 -1.33 -8.23 -0.70
N ILE A 94 -2.15 -7.29 -1.20
CA ILE A 94 -1.65 -6.09 -1.86
C ILE A 94 -1.76 -4.85 -0.95
N PRO A 95 -2.94 -4.33 -0.57
CA PRO A 95 -3.02 -3.13 0.28
C PRO A 95 -2.54 -3.31 1.71
N LEU A 96 -2.68 -4.50 2.30
CA LEU A 96 -2.24 -4.77 3.68
C LEU A 96 -0.86 -5.43 3.71
N ALA A 97 -0.56 -6.27 2.72
CA ALA A 97 0.70 -6.99 2.54
C ALA A 97 1.23 -7.61 3.85
N ASN A 98 0.35 -8.24 4.63
CA ASN A 98 0.72 -8.92 5.87
C ASN A 98 1.52 -10.21 5.57
N ALA A 99 2.08 -10.86 6.59
CA ALA A 99 2.74 -12.15 6.38
C ALA A 99 1.69 -13.25 6.10
N ASN A 100 2.05 -14.26 5.29
CA ASN A 100 1.16 -15.38 4.92
C ASN A 100 0.56 -16.10 6.14
N SER A 101 1.31 -16.16 7.23
CA SER A 101 0.93 -16.82 8.48
C SER A 101 0.01 -16.00 9.38
N VAL A 102 -0.26 -14.73 9.06
CA VAL A 102 -1.14 -13.88 9.87
C VAL A 102 -2.59 -14.34 9.69
N ASN A 103 -3.23 -14.62 10.83
CA ASN A 103 -4.65 -14.97 10.87
C ASN A 103 -5.51 -13.75 10.50
N ILE A 104 -6.51 -14.00 9.67
CA ILE A 104 -7.49 -13.01 9.24
C ILE A 104 -8.63 -13.01 10.25
N ASP A 105 -9.04 -11.83 10.71
CA ASP A 105 -10.20 -11.69 11.59
C ASP A 105 -11.45 -12.25 10.88
N PRO A 106 -12.18 -13.20 11.50
CA PRO A 106 -13.44 -13.73 10.98
C PRO A 106 -14.41 -12.66 10.48
N LYS A 107 -14.42 -11.47 11.07
CA LYS A 107 -15.27 -10.35 10.64
C LYS A 107 -15.05 -9.92 9.19
N TYR A 108 -13.84 -10.08 8.65
CA TYR A 108 -13.61 -9.78 7.24
C TYR A 108 -14.22 -10.83 6.30
N PHE A 109 -14.39 -12.07 6.74
CA PHE A 109 -15.15 -13.08 6.00
C PHE A 109 -16.66 -12.78 6.03
N ALA A 110 -17.18 -12.32 7.18
CA ALA A 110 -18.56 -11.82 7.25
C ALA A 110 -18.78 -10.66 6.27
N LEU A 111 -17.86 -9.67 6.29
CA LEU A 111 -17.89 -8.52 5.40
C LEU A 111 -17.87 -8.94 3.92
N ALA A 112 -17.04 -9.91 3.56
CA ALA A 112 -16.94 -10.40 2.18
C ALA A 112 -18.24 -11.03 1.65
N ASN A 113 -19.15 -11.50 2.51
CA ASN A 113 -20.47 -11.99 2.06
C ASN A 113 -21.35 -10.88 1.48
N ASN A 114 -21.09 -9.61 1.82
CA ASN A 114 -21.79 -8.46 1.27
C ASN A 114 -20.79 -7.61 0.47
N LEU A 115 -20.74 -7.81 -0.85
CA LEU A 115 -19.82 -7.07 -1.72
C LEU A 115 -20.05 -5.55 -1.70
N GLU A 116 -21.27 -5.08 -1.45
CA GLU A 116 -21.54 -3.64 -1.33
C GLU A 116 -20.87 -3.07 -0.08
N GLU A 117 -21.06 -3.70 1.08
CA GLU A 117 -20.39 -3.31 2.32
C GLU A 117 -18.87 -3.49 2.22
N PHE A 118 -18.41 -4.57 1.60
CA PHE A 118 -16.98 -4.84 1.38
C PHE A 118 -16.33 -3.73 0.55
N ASN A 119 -16.98 -3.30 -0.55
CA ASN A 119 -16.45 -2.24 -1.42
C ASN A 119 -16.57 -0.85 -0.77
N ALA A 120 -17.56 -0.65 0.11
CA ALA A 120 -17.71 0.59 0.88
C ALA A 120 -16.77 0.67 2.10
N PHE A 121 -16.24 -0.46 2.57
CA PHE A 121 -15.39 -0.52 3.75
C PHE A 121 -14.08 0.25 3.57
N SER A 122 -13.60 0.87 4.65
CA SER A 122 -12.44 1.76 4.68
C SER A 122 -11.10 1.02 4.59
N TRP A 123 -10.92 0.14 3.60
CA TRP A 123 -9.68 -0.61 3.38
C TRP A 123 -8.45 0.29 3.26
N GLY A 124 -8.62 1.48 2.69
CA GLY A 124 -7.55 2.46 2.52
C GLY A 124 -7.04 3.00 3.85
N VAL A 125 -7.87 3.05 4.91
CA VAL A 125 -7.41 3.44 6.26
C VAL A 125 -6.52 2.36 6.87
N LEU A 126 -6.88 1.08 6.70
CA LEU A 126 -6.04 -0.03 7.17
C LEU A 126 -4.72 -0.08 6.38
N SER A 127 -4.80 0.11 5.07
CA SER A 127 -3.66 0.17 4.19
C SER A 127 -2.72 1.33 4.53
N TRP A 128 -3.26 2.52 4.81
CA TRP A 128 -2.50 3.68 5.27
C TRP A 128 -1.72 3.38 6.56
N LYS A 129 -2.40 2.85 7.58
CA LYS A 129 -1.77 2.49 8.86
C LYS A 129 -0.62 1.50 8.67
N ALA A 130 -0.83 0.47 7.86
CA ALA A 130 0.20 -0.53 7.54
C ALA A 130 1.38 0.10 6.78
N THR A 131 1.10 0.90 5.75
CA THR A 131 2.11 1.58 4.91
C THR A 131 2.97 2.53 5.74
N ARG A 132 2.34 3.37 6.56
CA ARG A 132 3.02 4.33 7.43
C ARG A 132 3.92 3.61 8.44
N ALA A 133 3.36 2.64 9.16
CA ALA A 133 4.13 1.88 10.16
C ALA A 133 5.33 1.16 9.52
N ALA A 134 5.12 0.48 8.39
CA ALA A 134 6.20 -0.19 7.68
C ALA A 134 7.29 0.77 7.19
N THR A 135 6.89 1.94 6.68
CA THR A 135 7.83 2.96 6.17
C THR A 135 8.67 3.56 7.32
N CYS A 136 8.04 3.95 8.42
CA CYS A 136 8.74 4.46 9.60
C CYS A 136 9.71 3.41 10.15
N ASN A 137 9.25 2.17 10.36
CA ASN A 137 10.08 1.07 10.86
C ASN A 137 11.28 0.79 9.93
N ALA A 138 11.08 0.83 8.60
CA ALA A 138 12.16 0.61 7.64
C ALA A 138 13.24 1.71 7.74
N VAL A 139 12.84 2.97 7.92
CA VAL A 139 13.77 4.09 8.10
C VAL A 139 14.51 3.98 9.44
N GLU A 140 13.79 3.74 10.54
CA GLU A 140 14.37 3.58 11.87
C GLU A 140 15.39 2.44 11.91
N ASN A 141 15.03 1.28 11.36
CA ASN A 141 15.93 0.14 11.26
C ASN A 141 17.17 0.46 10.42
N ARG A 142 17.03 1.18 9.31
CA ARG A 142 18.18 1.61 8.51
C ARG A 142 19.09 2.57 9.28
N LEU A 143 18.52 3.49 10.06
CA LEU A 143 19.28 4.43 10.88
C LEU A 143 19.97 3.75 12.06
N SER A 144 19.32 2.78 12.70
CA SER A 144 19.91 2.01 13.80
C SER A 144 21.04 1.10 13.31
N LEU A 145 20.89 0.47 12.13
CA LEU A 145 21.94 -0.34 11.51
C LEU A 145 23.17 0.48 11.11
N LYS A 146 23.02 1.76 10.74
CA LYS A 146 24.17 2.65 10.53
C LYS A 146 24.96 2.93 11.82
N ARG A 147 24.35 2.75 12.99
CA ARG A 147 24.99 2.94 14.30
C ARG A 147 25.72 1.69 14.80
N ILE A 148 25.47 0.52 14.21
CA ILE A 148 26.08 -0.75 14.60
C ILE A 148 27.03 -1.21 13.47
N PRO A 149 28.32 -1.49 13.73
CA PRO A 149 29.19 -2.08 12.73
C PRO A 149 28.69 -3.48 12.36
N LEU A 150 28.04 -3.62 11.21
CA LEU A 150 27.58 -4.90 10.69
C LEU A 150 28.78 -5.80 10.39
N LYS A 151 28.89 -6.93 11.11
CA LYS A 151 29.88 -7.97 10.82
C LYS A 151 29.37 -8.76 9.62
N LYS A 152 29.97 -8.52 8.44
CA LYS A 152 29.61 -9.04 7.11
C LYS A 152 28.34 -8.44 6.51
N ALA A 153 28.27 -8.53 5.18
CA ALA A 153 27.19 -8.06 4.33
C ALA A 153 25.90 -8.87 4.54
N ASP A 154 25.35 -8.83 5.75
CA ASP A 154 23.98 -9.24 5.99
C ASP A 154 23.10 -8.33 5.13
N LYS A 155 22.57 -8.90 4.05
CA LYS A 155 21.62 -8.22 3.18
C LYS A 155 20.43 -7.85 4.06
N VAL A 156 20.29 -6.57 4.35
CA VAL A 156 19.14 -6.05 5.09
C VAL A 156 17.92 -6.23 4.20
N HIS A 157 17.14 -7.27 4.47
CA HIS A 157 15.86 -7.49 3.83
C HIS A 157 14.82 -6.60 4.52
N TYR A 158 14.33 -5.59 3.81
CA TYR A 158 13.16 -4.84 4.25
C TYR A 158 11.91 -5.43 3.57
N SER A 159 10.94 -5.87 4.36
CA SER A 159 9.58 -6.12 3.87
C SER A 159 8.76 -4.87 4.17
N ILE A 160 8.31 -4.15 3.14
CA ILE A 160 7.40 -3.03 3.32
C ILE A 160 5.99 -3.60 3.24
N ALA A 161 5.33 -3.72 4.40
CA ALA A 161 3.90 -4.00 4.49
C ALA A 161 3.07 -2.77 4.09
N GLY A 162 1.76 -2.93 3.95
CA GLY A 162 0.89 -1.90 3.41
C GLY A 162 0.93 -1.87 1.88
N PHE A 163 0.78 -0.68 1.29
CA PHE A 163 0.67 -0.48 -0.16
C PHE A 163 1.84 0.34 -0.73
N PRO A 164 3.08 -0.19 -0.74
CA PRO A 164 4.25 0.52 -1.25
C PRO A 164 4.12 1.01 -2.70
N HIS A 165 3.29 0.34 -3.52
CA HIS A 165 3.01 0.81 -4.88
C HIS A 165 2.29 2.17 -4.90
N ALA A 166 1.40 2.44 -3.94
CA ALA A 166 0.76 3.76 -3.81
C ALA A 166 1.79 4.86 -3.49
N LEU A 167 2.73 4.56 -2.58
CA LEU A 167 3.84 5.48 -2.26
C LEU A 167 4.76 5.71 -3.48
N LEU A 168 4.94 4.70 -4.33
CA LEU A 168 5.71 4.82 -5.56
C LEU A 168 5.02 5.71 -6.60
N ALA A 169 3.72 5.49 -6.84
CA ALA A 169 2.92 6.33 -7.72
C ALA A 169 2.84 7.78 -7.20
N TYR A 170 2.78 7.97 -5.87
CA TYR A 170 2.89 9.29 -5.25
C TYR A 170 4.18 9.99 -5.65
N ALA A 171 5.33 9.30 -5.54
CA ALA A 171 6.60 9.89 -5.93
C ALA A 171 6.63 10.27 -7.42
N TYR A 172 6.01 9.46 -8.29
CA TYR A 172 5.92 9.75 -9.73
C TYR A 172 5.08 10.99 -10.04
N GLU A 173 3.95 11.17 -9.36
CA GLU A 173 3.09 12.33 -9.51
C GLU A 173 3.71 13.60 -8.89
N SER A 174 4.32 13.47 -7.71
CA SER A 174 4.82 14.60 -6.94
C SER A 174 6.19 15.11 -7.36
N ILE A 175 7.04 14.29 -7.98
CA ILE A 175 8.44 14.64 -8.28
C ILE A 175 8.70 14.56 -9.79
N PRO A 176 8.51 15.64 -10.57
CA PRO A 176 8.68 15.60 -12.02
C PRO A 176 10.10 15.23 -12.48
N THR A 177 11.13 15.44 -11.64
CA THR A 177 12.51 15.11 -11.97
C THR A 177 12.75 13.61 -12.19
N ILE A 178 11.92 12.73 -11.63
CA ILE A 178 12.00 11.29 -11.89
C ILE A 178 11.19 10.86 -13.11
N VAL A 179 10.20 11.67 -13.51
CA VAL A 179 9.39 11.48 -14.72
C VAL A 179 10.23 11.73 -15.97
N GLY A 180 10.07 10.88 -16.98
CA GLY A 180 10.87 10.90 -18.22
C GLY A 180 12.27 10.31 -18.09
N LYS A 181 12.80 10.19 -16.86
CA LYS A 181 14.10 9.54 -16.61
C LYS A 181 13.98 8.09 -16.15
N PHE A 182 13.02 7.78 -15.28
CA PHE A 182 12.82 6.45 -14.72
C PHE A 182 11.42 5.89 -14.92
N THR A 183 10.46 6.76 -15.17
CA THR A 183 9.04 6.44 -15.30
C THR A 183 8.43 7.22 -16.47
N THR A 184 7.37 6.66 -17.05
CA THR A 184 6.58 7.29 -18.11
C THR A 184 5.10 7.17 -17.73
N LYS A 185 4.37 8.28 -17.84
CA LYS A 185 2.91 8.31 -17.70
C LYS A 185 2.32 7.91 -19.06
N TYR A 186 1.58 6.81 -19.12
CA TYR A 186 1.03 6.29 -20.38
C TYR A 186 -0.26 7.04 -20.74
N VAL A 187 -1.27 6.94 -19.87
CA VAL A 187 -2.58 7.58 -20.01
C VAL A 187 -3.02 8.03 -18.63
N GLU A 188 -3.77 9.12 -18.57
CA GLU A 188 -4.46 9.54 -17.35
C GLU A 188 -5.67 8.63 -17.12
N VAL A 189 -5.54 7.73 -16.13
CA VAL A 189 -6.57 6.76 -15.75
C VAL A 189 -6.82 6.81 -14.25
N ILE A 190 -8.05 6.49 -13.86
CA ILE A 190 -8.46 6.28 -12.46
C ILE A 190 -8.57 4.77 -12.22
N PRO A 191 -7.93 4.22 -11.18
CA PRO A 191 -7.05 4.89 -10.21
C PRO A 191 -5.69 5.33 -10.79
N ARG A 192 -5.13 6.44 -10.28
CA ARG A 192 -3.86 7.02 -10.79
C ARG A 192 -2.70 6.04 -10.79
N MET A 193 -2.67 5.07 -9.88
CA MET A 193 -1.62 4.06 -9.84
C MET A 193 -1.44 3.30 -11.18
N LEU A 194 -2.51 3.19 -11.97
CA LEU A 194 -2.50 2.51 -13.27
C LEU A 194 -1.99 3.39 -14.42
N SER A 195 -1.74 4.67 -14.16
CA SER A 195 -1.28 5.63 -15.17
C SER A 195 0.23 5.53 -15.46
N TRP A 196 0.97 4.77 -14.64
CA TRP A 196 2.44 4.83 -14.59
C TRP A 196 3.09 3.52 -14.99
N THR A 197 4.16 3.62 -15.78
CA THR A 197 5.06 2.50 -16.09
C THR A 197 6.49 2.89 -15.72
N SER A 198 7.22 1.99 -15.08
CA SER A 198 8.62 2.19 -14.74
C SER A 198 9.55 1.45 -15.70
N THR A 199 10.75 1.98 -15.86
CA THR A 199 11.84 1.25 -16.53
C THR A 199 12.29 0.06 -15.68
N ASP A 200 12.61 -1.06 -16.32
CA ASP A 200 13.15 -2.21 -15.60
C ASP A 200 14.53 -1.86 -15.00
N ASN A 201 14.78 -2.35 -13.77
CA ASN A 201 16.07 -2.26 -13.09
C ASN A 201 16.58 -0.85 -12.75
N VAL A 202 15.69 0.06 -12.34
CA VAL A 202 16.08 1.38 -11.81
C VAL A 202 17.03 1.22 -10.60
N LYS A 203 18.28 1.66 -10.76
CA LYS A 203 19.29 1.57 -9.69
C LYS A 203 19.11 2.71 -8.69
N PHE A 204 19.19 2.39 -7.40
CA PHE A 204 19.13 3.36 -6.30
C PHE A 204 20.06 4.57 -6.51
N ASN A 205 21.33 4.33 -6.88
CA ASN A 205 22.30 5.40 -7.10
C ASN A 205 21.88 6.34 -8.24
N ALA A 206 21.26 5.82 -9.30
CA ALA A 206 20.81 6.64 -10.42
C ALA A 206 19.66 7.58 -9.99
N VAL A 207 18.73 7.07 -9.19
CA VAL A 207 17.63 7.86 -8.61
C VAL A 207 18.19 8.93 -7.68
N MET A 208 19.09 8.57 -6.78
CA MET A 208 19.72 9.53 -5.87
C MET A 208 20.44 10.63 -6.64
N SER A 209 21.25 10.28 -7.64
CA SER A 209 21.92 11.28 -8.50
C SER A 209 20.94 12.19 -9.23
N ALA A 210 19.75 11.70 -9.61
CA ALA A 210 18.73 12.55 -10.23
C ALA A 210 18.11 13.53 -9.22
N LEU A 211 17.86 13.07 -7.99
CA LEU A 211 17.28 13.88 -6.92
C LEU A 211 18.27 14.90 -6.33
N THR A 212 19.59 14.68 -6.47
CA THR A 212 20.63 15.54 -5.91
C THR A 212 21.47 16.27 -6.95
N ALA A 213 21.13 16.18 -8.25
CA ALA A 213 21.88 16.86 -9.30
C ALA A 213 21.78 18.39 -9.12
N VAL A 214 22.94 19.03 -8.93
CA VAL A 214 23.07 20.47 -8.62
C VAL A 214 22.88 21.35 -9.87
N ASP A 215 23.15 20.82 -11.07
CA ASP A 215 23.23 21.58 -12.33
C ASP A 215 21.95 21.60 -13.18
N LYS A 216 20.89 20.92 -12.75
CA LYS A 216 19.55 21.01 -13.37
C LYS A 216 18.61 21.62 -12.33
N LYS A 217 17.62 22.42 -12.75
CA LYS A 217 16.59 23.01 -11.85
C LYS A 217 16.26 22.01 -10.73
N ARG A 218 16.56 22.39 -9.48
CA ARG A 218 16.41 21.53 -8.29
C ARG A 218 15.04 20.85 -8.31
N PRO A 219 14.91 19.60 -7.86
CA PRO A 219 13.64 18.90 -7.88
C PRO A 219 12.63 19.69 -7.06
N LYS A 220 11.55 20.12 -7.72
CA LYS A 220 10.40 20.71 -7.07
C LYS A 220 9.33 19.66 -6.86
N CYS A 221 8.66 19.73 -5.72
CA CYS A 221 7.50 18.89 -5.46
C CYS A 221 6.21 19.60 -5.87
N PHE A 222 5.23 18.81 -6.31
CA PHE A 222 3.88 19.29 -6.62
C PHE A 222 2.90 18.66 -5.64
N VAL A 223 2.04 19.50 -5.07
CA VAL A 223 0.94 19.04 -4.23
C VAL A 223 -0.05 18.30 -5.10
N MET A 224 -0.32 17.04 -4.76
CA MET A 224 -1.29 16.23 -5.47
C MET A 224 -2.71 16.71 -5.14
N MET A 225 -3.41 17.21 -6.16
CA MET A 225 -4.79 17.68 -6.05
C MET A 225 -5.73 16.76 -6.84
N PRO A 226 -6.94 16.47 -6.32
CA PRO A 226 -7.93 15.66 -7.03
C PRO A 226 -8.45 16.40 -8.28
N THR A 227 -8.73 15.63 -9.32
CA THR A 227 -9.41 16.10 -10.54
C THR A 227 -10.92 16.13 -10.31
N ASN A 228 -11.67 16.81 -11.19
CA ASN A 228 -13.13 16.83 -11.12
C ASN A 228 -13.78 15.44 -11.26
N GLU A 229 -13.10 14.49 -11.91
CA GLU A 229 -13.58 13.12 -12.05
C GLU A 229 -13.41 12.31 -10.77
N GLU A 230 -12.32 12.54 -10.03
CA GLU A 230 -12.02 11.88 -8.75
C GLU A 230 -12.84 12.44 -7.57
N LEU A 231 -13.60 13.52 -7.80
CA LEU A 231 -14.50 14.13 -6.82
C LEU A 231 -15.97 13.66 -6.96
N LYS A 232 -16.27 12.81 -7.94
CA LYS A 232 -17.61 12.24 -8.18
C LYS A 232 -17.86 11.02 -7.31
#